data_AF-A0A8T4AI91-F1
#
_entry.id   AF-A0A8T4AI91-F1
#
_cell.length_a   1.000
_cell.length_b   1.000
_cell.length_c   1.000
_cell.angle_alpha   90.00
_cell.angle_beta   90.00
_cell.angle_gamma   90.00
#
_symmetry.space_group_name_H-M   'P 1'
#
loop_
_entity.id
_entity.type
_entity.pdbx_description
1 polymer ?
#
loop_
_entity_poly.entity_id
_entity_poly.type
_entity_poly.pdbx_seq_one_letter_code
_entity_poly.pdbx_strand_id
1 'polypeptide(L)' 'MRIESAFNSGLQGIQRGLGQTQKIANDIADLAISKDSIVGDVTRAVVDLRQAEQQVQASAQVVNAEDELRGSLIDIKV' A
#
# COMPACT_ATOMS: atom_id res chain seq x y z
N MET A 1 -11.83 5.73 19.66
CA MET A 1 -10.36 5.76 19.89
C MET A 1 -9.56 4.71 19.09
N ARG A 2 -10.05 3.48 18.83
CA ARG A 2 -9.30 2.50 17.99
C ARG A 2 -9.47 2.72 16.47
N ILE A 3 -10.67 3.11 16.07
CA ILE A 3 -11.09 3.34 14.69
C ILE A 3 -10.38 4.54 14.03
N GLU A 4 -10.36 5.70 14.70
CA GLU A 4 -9.62 6.87 14.21
C GLU A 4 -8.11 6.62 14.11
N SER A 5 -7.56 5.76 14.98
CA SER A 5 -6.15 5.37 14.90
C SER A 5 -5.88 4.47 13.69
N ALA A 6 -6.80 3.56 13.38
CA ALA A 6 -6.71 2.66 12.23
C ALA A 6 -6.86 3.44 10.92
N PHE A 7 -7.82 4.37 10.83
CA PHE A 7 -8.02 5.25 9.69
C PHE A 7 -6.80 6.16 9.43
N ASN A 8 -6.30 6.85 10.46
CA ASN A 8 -5.12 7.71 10.32
C ASN A 8 -3.86 6.90 9.95
N SER A 9 -3.70 5.70 10.54
CA SER A 9 -2.60 4.79 10.19
C SER A 9 -2.71 4.23 8.78
N GLY A 10 -3.93 3.98 8.29
CA GLY A 10 -4.22 3.54 6.92
C GLY A 10 -3.94 4.65 5.91
N LEU A 11 -4.38 5.89 6.19
CA LEU A 11 -4.09 7.04 5.32
C LEU A 11 -2.59 7.32 5.23
N GLN A 12 -1.89 7.28 6.37
CA GLN A 12 -0.42 7.39 6.40
C GLN A 12 0.27 6.19 5.74
N GLY A 13 -0.33 5.00 5.79
CA GLY A 13 0.15 3.81 5.09
C GLY A 13 0.04 3.95 3.57
N ILE A 14 -1.09 4.47 3.09
CA ILE A 14 -1.31 4.76 1.66
C ILE A 14 -0.33 5.81 1.16
N GLN A 15 -0.16 6.92 1.89
CA GLN A 15 0.77 8.00 1.49
C GLN A 15 2.22 7.51 1.43
N ARG A 16 2.66 6.74 2.43
CA ARG A 16 4.01 6.15 2.46
C ARG A 16 4.20 5.10 1.38
N GLY A 17 3.20 4.24 1.16
CA GLY A 17 3.22 3.20 0.15
C GLY A 17 3.28 3.78 -1.26
N LEU A 18 2.52 4.83 -1.57
CA LEU A 18 2.61 5.53 -2.85
C LEU A 18 4.03 6.09 -3.12
N GLY A 19 4.66 6.70 -2.11
CA GLY A 19 6.03 7.17 -2.22
C GLY A 19 7.06 6.06 -2.42
N GLN A 20 6.90 4.93 -1.73
CA GLN A 20 7.74 3.74 -1.92
C GLN A 20 7.55 3.12 -3.30
N THR A 21 6.32 2.93 -3.76
CA THR A 21 5.99 2.39 -5.09
C THR A 21 6.62 3.25 -6.19
N GLN A 22 6.54 4.58 -6.08
CA GLN A 22 7.15 5.49 -7.06
C GLN A 22 8.68 5.33 -7.10
N LYS A 23 9.32 5.20 -5.94
CA LYS A 23 10.77 5.00 -5.85
C LYS A 23 11.18 3.65 -6.45
N ILE A 24 10.51 2.57 -6.08
CA ILE A 24 10.78 1.21 -6.58
C ILE A 24 10.54 1.14 -8.09
N ALA A 25 9.52 1.81 -8.61
CA ALA A 25 9.26 1.87 -10.05
C ALA A 25 10.42 2.52 -10.82
N ASN A 26 11.01 3.59 -10.28
CA ASN A 26 12.21 4.20 -10.85
C ASN A 26 13.41 3.27 -10.76
N ASP A 27 13.63 2.61 -9.60
CA ASP A 27 14.72 1.65 -9.41
C ASP A 27 14.60 0.47 -10.41
N ILE A 28 13.39 -0.04 -10.67
CA ILE A 28 13.14 -1.09 -11.68
C ILE A 28 13.44 -0.56 -13.09
N ALA A 29 13.02 0.66 -13.43
CA ALA A 29 13.28 1.24 -14.74
C ALA A 29 14.80 1.43 -14.98
N ASP A 30 15.53 1.91 -13.98
CA ASP A 30 16.98 2.07 -14.02
C ASP A 30 17.70 0.72 -14.15
N LEU A 31 17.26 -0.30 -13.42
CA LEU A 31 17.78 -1.67 -13.53
C LEU A 31 17.46 -2.30 -14.89
N ALA A 32 16.29 -2.03 -15.46
CA ALA A 32 15.89 -2.56 -16.77
C ALA A 32 16.72 -1.94 -17.92
N ILE A 33 17.16 -0.69 -17.77
CA ILE A 33 17.99 0.00 -18.77
C ILE A 33 19.49 -0.31 -18.56
N SER A 34 19.89 -0.67 -17.33
CA SER A 34 21.26 -1.03 -16.99
C SER A 34 21.64 -2.41 -17.54
N LYS A 35 22.69 -2.44 -18.38
CA LYS A 35 23.18 -3.64 -19.09
C LYS A 35 23.81 -4.71 -18.18
N ASP A 36 24.03 -4.37 -16.92
CA ASP A 36 24.67 -5.19 -15.88
C ASP A 36 23.67 -5.67 -14.81
N SER A 37 22.35 -5.53 -15.07
CA SER A 37 21.35 -5.96 -14.09
C SER A 37 21.37 -7.48 -13.92
N ILE A 38 21.71 -7.90 -12.71
CA ILE A 38 21.59 -9.29 -12.32
C ILE A 38 20.09 -9.57 -12.19
N VAL A 39 19.61 -10.67 -12.79
CA VAL A 39 18.19 -11.08 -12.75
C VAL A 39 17.60 -11.08 -11.32
N GLY A 40 18.45 -11.31 -10.31
CA GLY A 40 18.08 -11.22 -8.90
C GLY A 40 17.68 -9.82 -8.42
N ASP A 41 18.27 -8.75 -8.94
CA ASP A 41 17.99 -7.38 -8.51
C ASP A 41 16.65 -6.88 -9.08
N VAL A 42 16.36 -7.22 -10.34
CA VAL A 42 15.04 -6.95 -10.94
C VAL A 42 13.95 -7.75 -10.22
N THR A 43 14.22 -9.03 -9.90
CA THR A 43 13.24 -9.87 -9.19
C THR A 43 12.96 -9.33 -7.79
N ARG A 44 13.99 -8.91 -7.05
CA ARG A 44 13.83 -8.29 -5.72
C ARG A 44 13.01 -7.01 -5.81
N ALA A 45 13.35 -6.13 -6.75
CA ALA A 45 12.63 -4.87 -6.93
C ALA A 45 11.15 -5.08 -7.31
N VAL A 46 10.83 -6.09 -8.14
CA VAL A 46 9.43 -6.44 -8.47
C VAL A 46 8.70 -7.02 -7.26
N VAL A 47 9.34 -7.83 -6.43
CA VAL A 47 8.74 -8.35 -5.19
C VAL A 47 8.49 -7.22 -4.19
N ASP A 48 9.44 -6.30 -4.03
CA ASP A 48 9.30 -5.12 -3.17
C ASP A 48 8.15 -4.22 -3.66
N LEU A 49 8.00 -4.06 -4.98
CA LEU A 49 6.87 -3.34 -5.58
C LEU A 49 5.53 -3.99 -5.22
N ARG A 50 5.44 -5.32 -5.32
CA ARG A 50 4.23 -6.08 -4.96
C ARG A 50 3.94 -5.99 -3.46
N GLN A 51 4.96 -6.02 -2.61
CA GLN A 51 4.79 -5.85 -1.18
C GLN A 51 4.27 -4.44 -0.84
N ALA A 52 4.80 -3.40 -1.50
CA ALA A 52 4.32 -2.02 -1.34
C ALA A 52 2.87 -1.86 -1.81
N GLU A 53 2.50 -2.45 -2.95
CA GLU A 53 1.12 -2.50 -3.45
C GLU A 53 0.18 -3.16 -2.43
N GLN A 54 0.58 -4.30 -1.88
CA GLN A 54 -0.21 -5.05 -0.90
C GLN A 54 -0.34 -4.30 0.44
N GLN A 55 0.67 -3.54 0.85
CA GLN A 55 0.63 -2.66 2.02
C GLN A 55 -0.39 -1.51 1.83
N VAL A 56 -0.43 -0.93 0.62
CA VAL A 56 -1.43 0.09 0.26
C VAL A 56 -2.82 -0.52 0.24
N GLN A 57 -2.97 -1.71 -0.36
CA GLN A 57 -4.25 -2.43 -0.42
C GLN A 57 -4.78 -2.80 0.98
N ALA A 58 -3.92 -3.28 1.89
CA ALA A 58 -4.29 -3.56 3.27
C ALA A 58 -4.73 -2.28 4.00
N SER A 59 -4.03 -1.16 3.76
CA SER A 59 -4.40 0.14 4.32
C SER A 59 -5.74 0.64 3.78
N ALA A 60 -6.04 0.39 2.51
CA ALA A 60 -7.34 0.67 1.90
C ALA A 60 -8.45 -0.24 2.44
N GLN A 61 -8.16 -1.52 2.68
CA GLN A 61 -9.10 -2.45 3.32
C GLN A 61 -9.47 -2.02 4.73
N VAL A 62 -8.54 -1.48 5.51
CA VAL A 62 -8.85 -0.92 6.84
C VAL A 62 -9.80 0.26 6.71
N VAL A 63 -9.56 1.17 5.77
CA VAL A 63 -10.46 2.31 5.52
C VAL A 63 -11.85 1.85 5.09
N ASN A 64 -11.93 0.85 4.20
CA ASN A 64 -13.22 0.30 3.75
C ASN A 64 -13.95 -0.44 4.87
N ALA A 65 -13.24 -1.24 5.68
CA ALA A 65 -13.83 -1.93 6.82
C ALA A 65 -14.36 -0.93 7.87
N GLU A 66 -13.69 0.21 8.07
CA GLU A 66 -14.19 1.29 8.91
C GLU A 66 -15.45 1.95 8.33
N ASP A 67 -15.54 2.10 7.00
CA ASP A 67 -16.73 2.65 6.34
C ASP A 67 -17.93 1.68 6.43
N GLU A 68 -17.70 0.37 6.25
CA GLU A 68 -18.70 -0.68 6.44
C GLU A 68 -19.14 -0.81 7.91
N LEU A 69 -18.21 -0.69 8.87
CA LEU A 69 -18.55 -0.66 10.29
C LEU A 69 -19.32 0.61 10.67
N ARG A 70 -18.99 1.78 10.12
CA ARG A 70 -19.81 3.00 10.26
C ARG A 70 -21.20 2.83 9.63
N GLY A 71 -21.28 2.24 8.44
CA GLY A 71 -22.54 1.96 7.75
C GLY A 71 -23.44 1.04 8.57
N SER A 72 -22.90 -0.08 9.07
CA SER A 72 -23.66 -1.02 9.92
C SER A 72 -24.07 -0.41 11.26
N LEU A 73 -23.22 0.39 11.93
CA LEU A 73 -23.58 1.08 13.18
C LEU A 73 -24.69 2.12 13.00
N ILE A 74 -24.83 2.71 11.80
CA ILE A 74 -25.93 3.63 11.47
C ILE A 74 -27.19 2.85 11.09
N ASP A 75 -27.06 1.73 10.38
CA ASP A 75 -28.18 0.89 9.92
C ASP A 75 -28.83 0.05 11.05
N ILE A 76 -28.11 -0.21 12.15
CA ILE A 76 -28.67 -0.85 13.36
C ILE A 76 -29.47 0.16 14.22
N LYS A 77 -29.36 1.47 13.96
CA LYS A 77 -30.24 2.50 14.53
C LYS A 77 -31.50 2.65 13.66
N VAL A 78 -32.36 1.64 13.68
CA VAL A 78 -33.79 1.77 13.36
C VAL A 78 -34.60 0.98 14.37
#